data_AF-A0A927UT50-F1
#
_entry.id   AF-A0A927UT50-F1
#
_cell.length_a   1.000
_cell.length_b   1.000
_cell.length_c   1.000
_cell.angle_alpha   90.00
_cell.angle_beta   90.00
_cell.angle_gamma   90.00
#
_symmetry.space_group_name_H-M   'P 1'
#
loop_
_entity.id
_entity.type
_entity.pdbx_description
1 polymer ?
#
loop_
_entity_poly.entity_id
_entity_poly.type
_entity_poly.pdbx_seq_one_letter_code
_entity_poly.pdbx_strand_id
1 'polypeptide(L)' 'MNTSVYNKTYKRTVNKSLIPRCNILGVNIAAIDMQWLLNFINENISDLSGDYICVSNVHREKYPLVAWAHGC' A
#
# COMPACT_ATOMS: atom_id res chain seq x y z
N MET A 1 6.81 10.11 25.43
CA MET A 1 6.36 9.41 24.22
C MET A 1 6.49 7.92 24.49
N ASN A 2 5.39 7.17 24.45
CA ASN A 2 5.36 5.76 24.83
C ASN A 2 6.00 4.94 23.71
N THR A 3 7.25 4.52 23.89
CA THR A 3 8.07 3.81 22.88
C THR A 3 7.67 2.35 22.66
N SER A 4 6.59 1.88 23.31
CA SER A 4 6.14 0.48 23.30
C SER A 4 5.50 0.01 21.97
N VAL A 5 5.16 0.93 21.06
CA VAL A 5 4.35 0.59 19.86
C VAL A 5 5.21 0.28 18.62
N TYR A 6 6.44 0.81 18.52
CA TYR A 6 7.27 0.63 17.32
C TYR A 6 8.28 -0.51 17.51
N ASN A 7 8.00 -1.65 16.87
CA ASN A 7 8.95 -2.76 16.82
C ASN A 7 9.99 -2.53 15.71
N LYS A 8 11.18 -2.05 16.11
CA LYS A 8 12.34 -1.85 15.21
C LYS A 8 12.79 -3.11 14.47
N THR A 9 12.46 -4.30 14.97
CA THR A 9 12.89 -5.58 14.36
C THR A 9 11.85 -6.16 13.42
N TYR A 10 10.68 -5.54 13.27
CA TYR A 10 9.66 -5.98 12.32
C TYR A 10 10.17 -5.86 10.88
N LYS A 11 10.13 -6.98 10.14
CA LYS A 11 10.55 -7.05 8.75
C LYS A 11 9.33 -7.23 7.86
N ARG A 12 9.15 -6.31 6.92
CA ARG A 12 8.09 -6.35 5.90
C ARG A 12 8.44 -7.40 4.85
N THR A 13 7.58 -8.40 4.67
CA THR A 13 7.85 -9.58 3.81
C THR A 13 7.24 -9.47 2.42
N VAL A 14 6.21 -8.64 2.24
CA VAL A 14 5.49 -8.50 0.96
C VAL A 14 6.39 -7.97 -0.17
N ASN A 15 6.39 -8.66 -1.31
CA ASN A 15 7.10 -8.20 -2.50
C ASN A 15 6.39 -7.03 -3.18
N LYS A 16 6.89 -5.83 -2.90
CA LYS A 16 6.34 -4.54 -3.36
C LYS A 16 6.54 -4.28 -4.86
N SER A 17 7.40 -5.06 -5.50
CA SER A 17 7.69 -4.94 -6.93
C SER A 17 6.52 -5.38 -7.80
N LEU A 18 5.61 -6.17 -7.24
CA LEU A 18 4.41 -6.69 -7.93
C LEU A 18 3.31 -5.64 -8.07
N ILE A 19 3.35 -4.57 -7.26
CA ILE A 19 2.34 -3.51 -7.27
C ILE A 19 2.64 -2.56 -8.43
N PRO A 20 1.72 -2.33 -9.38
CA PRO A 20 1.88 -1.34 -10.44
C PRO A 20 2.04 0.07 -9.88
N ARG A 21 3.13 0.75 -10.24
CA ARG A 21 3.48 2.09 -9.74
C ARG A 21 3.58 3.08 -10.89
N CYS A 22 3.10 4.29 -10.67
CA CYS A 22 3.38 5.45 -11.53
C CYS A 22 4.02 6.55 -10.69
N ASN A 23 4.98 7.26 -11.27
CA ASN A 23 5.55 8.44 -10.62
C ASN A 23 4.67 9.65 -10.93
N ILE A 24 4.04 10.21 -9.91
CA ILE A 24 3.28 11.46 -10.00
C ILE A 24 3.96 12.46 -9.10
N LEU A 25 4.47 13.55 -9.69
CA LEU A 25 5.14 14.65 -8.97
C LEU A 25 6.28 14.19 -8.04
N GLY A 26 7.03 13.17 -8.43
CA GLY A 26 8.15 12.63 -7.65
C GLY A 26 7.76 11.55 -6.63
N VAL A 27 6.47 11.23 -6.50
CA VAL A 27 5.96 10.20 -5.59
C VAL A 27 5.57 8.96 -6.39
N ASN A 28 6.04 7.79 -5.98
CA ASN A 28 5.60 6.52 -6.55
C ASN A 28 4.22 6.17 -5.99
N ILE A 29 3.19 6.38 -6.79
CA ILE A 29 1.79 6.10 -6.45
C ILE A 29 1.38 4.79 -7.11
N ALA A 30 0.80 3.88 -6.35
CA ALA A 30 0.17 2.70 -6.93
C ALA A 30 -1.06 3.13 -7.75
N ALA A 31 -1.08 2.83 -9.04
CA ALA A 31 -2.20 3.16 -9.92
C ALA A 31 -2.95 1.88 -10.29
N ILE A 32 -3.73 1.40 -9.33
CA ILE A 32 -4.47 0.14 -9.37
C ILE A 32 -5.95 0.41 -9.11
N ASP A 33 -6.81 -0.46 -9.63
CA ASP A 33 -8.23 -0.45 -9.30
C ASP A 33 -8.52 -1.15 -7.96
N MET A 34 -9.75 -0.97 -7.46
CA MET A 34 -10.17 -1.52 -6.17
C MET A 34 -10.25 -3.06 -6.15
N GLN A 35 -10.59 -3.70 -7.26
CA GLN A 35 -10.73 -5.16 -7.29
C GLN A 35 -9.36 -5.82 -7.21
N TRP A 36 -8.39 -5.29 -7.94
CA TRP A 36 -6.99 -5.71 -7.83
C TRP A 36 -6.46 -5.53 -6.40
N LEU A 37 -6.73 -4.38 -5.76
CA LEU A 37 -6.33 -4.12 -4.38
C LEU A 37 -6.89 -5.17 -3.41
N LEU A 38 -8.19 -5.45 -3.49
CA LEU A 38 -8.84 -6.40 -2.59
C LEU A 38 -8.27 -7.81 -2.75
N ASN A 39 -8.04 -8.25 -3.99
CA ASN A 39 -7.42 -9.55 -4.27
C ASN A 39 -6.01 -9.61 -3.69
N PHE A 40 -5.20 -8.58 -3.92
CA PHE A 40 -3.84 -8.50 -3.39
C PHE A 40 -3.82 -8.56 -1.86
N ILE A 41 -4.70 -7.80 -1.19
CA ILE A 41 -4.81 -7.82 0.28
C ILE A 41 -5.22 -9.22 0.77
N ASN A 42 -6.21 -9.83 0.13
CA ASN A 42 -6.70 -11.15 0.53
C ASN A 42 -5.62 -12.23 0.38
N GLU A 43 -4.84 -12.19 -0.70
CA GLU A 43 -3.74 -13.13 -0.96
C GLU A 43 -2.54 -12.93 -0.02
N ASN A 44 -2.32 -11.71 0.48
CA ASN A 44 -1.12 -11.35 1.26
C ASN A 44 -1.45 -10.94 2.71
N ILE A 45 -2.66 -11.25 3.21
CA ILE A 45 -3.16 -10.70 4.48
C ILE A 45 -2.26 -11.04 5.68
N SER A 46 -1.66 -12.24 5.69
CA SER A 46 -0.74 -12.67 6.74
C SER A 46 0.58 -11.90 6.70
N ASP A 47 1.10 -11.63 5.52
CA ASP A 47 2.35 -10.89 5.30
C ASP A 47 2.19 -9.37 5.45
N LEU A 48 0.98 -8.86 5.26
CA LEU A 48 0.62 -7.46 5.48
C LEU A 48 0.35 -7.15 6.97
N SER A 49 0.35 -8.14 7.84
CA SER A 49 0.02 -7.96 9.25
C SER A 49 1.02 -7.05 9.97
N GLY A 50 0.61 -5.82 10.29
CA GLY A 50 1.46 -4.78 10.88
C GLY A 50 1.91 -3.70 9.90
N ASP A 51 1.57 -3.83 8.62
CA ASP A 51 1.75 -2.76 7.63
C ASP A 51 0.58 -1.77 7.61
N TYR A 52 0.91 -0.48 7.49
CA TYR A 52 -0.06 0.57 7.25
C TYR A 52 -0.23 0.78 5.73
N ILE A 53 -1.48 0.73 5.28
CA ILE A 53 -1.84 0.94 3.87
C ILE A 53 -2.73 2.19 3.82
N CYS A 54 -2.22 3.24 3.20
CA CYS A 54 -3.07 4.36 2.79
C CYS A 54 -3.77 3.97 1.49
N VAL A 55 -5.07 4.25 1.40
CA VAL A 55 -5.88 4.07 0.20
C VAL A 55 -6.65 5.37 -0.01
N SER A 56 -6.19 6.18 -0.95
CA SER A 56 -6.88 7.41 -1.34
C SER A 56 -7.48 7.21 -2.71
N ASN A 57 -8.81 7.32 -2.81
CA ASN A 57 -9.51 7.28 -4.08
C ASN A 57 -9.28 8.59 -4.84
N VAL A 58 -8.85 8.48 -6.09
CA VAL A 58 -8.81 9.63 -7.03
C VAL A 58 -10.00 9.54 -7.96
N HIS A 59 -10.86 10.55 -7.94
CA HIS A 59 -11.99 10.64 -8.86
C HIS A 59 -11.49 10.95 -10.28
N ARG A 60 -11.35 9.92 -11.10
CA ARG A 60 -11.39 10.01 -12.57
C ARG A 60 -12.52 9.12 -13.05
N GLU A 61 -13.28 9.58 -14.05
CA GLU A 61 -14.51 8.97 -14.62
C GLU A 61 -14.41 7.47 -15.00
N LYS A 62 -13.26 6.82 -14.88
CA LYS A 62 -13.05 5.44 -15.34
C LYS A 62 -12.41 4.47 -14.34
N TYR A 63 -11.60 4.91 -13.35
CA TYR A 63 -10.94 3.98 -12.41
C TYR A 63 -10.59 4.64 -11.05
N PRO A 64 -10.94 4.03 -9.91
CA PRO A 64 -10.47 4.46 -8.60
C PRO A 64 -8.98 4.11 -8.47
N LEU A 65 -8.10 5.10 -8.40
CA LEU A 65 -6.69 4.86 -8.08
C LEU A 65 -6.54 4.65 -6.58
N VAL A 66 -5.63 3.77 -6.16
CA VAL A 66 -5.30 3.52 -4.75
C VAL A 66 -3.88 3.95 -4.47
N ALA A 67 -3.70 5.11 -3.84
CA ALA A 67 -2.37 5.59 -3.48
C ALA A 67 -1.78 4.83 -2.29
N TRP A 68 -0.94 3.82 -2.53
CA TRP A 68 -0.12 3.22 -1.48
C TRP A 68 1.12 4.07 -1.20
N ALA A 69 1.13 4.76 -0.05
CA ALA A 69 2.29 5.51 0.41
C ALA A 69 3.32 4.57 1.06
N HIS A 70 4.51 4.49 0.48
CA HIS A 70 5.65 3.88 1.14
C HIS A 70 6.16 4.79 2.27
N GLY A 71 6.08 4.32 3.51
CA GLY A 71 6.69 4.94 4.70
C GLY A 71 5.81 6.05 5.30
N CYS A 72 5.31 6.00 6.54
CA CYS A 72 5.89 5.53 7.80
C CYS A 72 6.64 4.19 7.86
#